data_AF-A0A660UJE4-F1
#
_entry.id   AF-A0A660UJE4-F1
#
_cell.length_a   1.000
_cell.length_b   1.000
_cell.length_c   1.000
_cell.angle_alpha   90.00
_cell.angle_beta   90.00
_cell.angle_gamma   90.00
#
_symmetry.space_group_name_H-M   'P 1'
#
loop_
_entity.id
_entity.type
_entity.pdbx_description
1 polymer ?
#
loop_
_entity_poly.entity_id
_entity_poly.type
_entity_poly.pdbx_seq_one_letter_code
_entity_poly.pdbx_strand_id
1 'polypeptide(L)'
;VDGVYLYLKLLAEDPARAENVWKLLTWNGGGLNSSGVGIGCIDFNGKVHPDQFWGHYDLGDIHERPFSEIWSDPDEPILKGLRNRRDYVKGRCHLCKFFDACGGALRVRADLHFNDPWAPDPACYLTDEEIGLDEDKQAELVKDQQWYQMPE
;
A
#
# COMPACT_ATOMS: atom_id res chain seq x y z
N VAL A 1 4.47 -7.47 -0.28
CA VAL A 1 4.33 -8.47 -1.37
C VAL A 1 5.09 -9.75 -1.01
N ASP A 2 6.36 -9.66 -0.60
CA ASP A 2 7.21 -10.81 -0.25
C ASP A 2 6.62 -11.77 0.77
N GLY A 3 5.94 -11.25 1.81
CA GLY A 3 5.24 -12.11 2.77
C GLY A 3 4.16 -12.99 2.12
N VAL A 4 3.39 -12.42 1.18
CA VAL A 4 2.36 -13.15 0.44
C VAL A 4 2.99 -14.18 -0.50
N TYR A 5 4.08 -13.83 -1.16
CA TYR A 5 4.81 -14.77 -2.03
C TYR A 5 5.35 -15.97 -1.24
N LEU A 6 5.93 -15.72 -0.07
CA LEU A 6 6.36 -16.77 0.85
C LEU A 6 5.19 -17.65 1.30
N TYR A 7 4.06 -17.03 1.64
CA TYR A 7 2.83 -17.74 2.00
C TYR A 7 2.36 -18.68 0.88
N LEU A 8 2.37 -18.22 -0.38
CA LEU A 8 1.99 -19.03 -1.54
C LEU A 8 2.91 -20.25 -1.71
N LYS A 9 4.23 -20.08 -1.51
CA LYS A 9 5.18 -21.21 -1.56
C LYS A 9 4.94 -22.22 -0.43
N LEU A 10 4.74 -21.72 0.79
CA LEU A 10 4.43 -22.58 1.94
C LEU A 10 3.10 -23.32 1.78
N LEU A 11 2.10 -22.71 1.14
CA LEU A 11 0.81 -23.38 0.92
C LEU A 11 0.95 -24.64 0.06
N ALA A 12 1.93 -24.68 -0.85
CA ALA A 12 2.22 -25.86 -1.67
C ALA A 12 3.05 -26.93 -0.93
N GLU A 13 3.87 -26.54 0.04
CA GLU A 13 4.84 -27.42 0.71
C GLU A 13 4.39 -27.90 2.11
N ASP A 14 3.89 -26.98 2.93
CA ASP A 14 3.47 -27.20 4.32
C ASP A 14 2.24 -26.33 4.66
N PRO A 15 1.02 -26.81 4.32
CA PRO A 15 -0.21 -26.04 4.54
C PRO A 15 -0.47 -25.67 6.00
N ALA A 16 -0.05 -26.52 6.96
CA ALA A 16 -0.23 -26.26 8.38
C ALA A 16 0.62 -25.07 8.84
N ARG A 17 1.86 -24.97 8.34
CA ARG A 17 2.71 -23.80 8.59
C ARG A 17 2.23 -22.56 7.84
N ALA A 18 1.73 -22.73 6.61
CA ALA A 18 1.18 -21.62 5.83
C ALA A 18 0.04 -20.90 6.56
N GLU A 19 -0.84 -21.64 7.26
CA GLU A 19 -1.91 -21.05 8.06
C GLU A 19 -1.38 -20.14 9.18
N ASN A 20 -0.31 -20.56 9.87
CA ASN A 20 0.31 -19.74 10.91
C ASN A 20 0.98 -18.49 10.35
N VAL A 21 1.64 -18.61 9.19
CA VAL A 21 2.22 -17.45 8.49
C VAL A 21 1.14 -16.47 8.05
N TRP A 22 0.01 -16.97 7.53
CA TRP A 22 -1.12 -16.14 7.15
C TRP A 22 -1.65 -15.29 8.31
N LYS A 23 -1.81 -15.91 9.50
CA LYS A 23 -2.22 -15.20 10.73
C LYS A 23 -1.24 -14.08 11.10
N LEU A 24 0.07 -14.33 11.00
CA LEU A 24 1.09 -13.32 11.30
C LEU A 24 1.10 -12.18 10.28
N LEU A 25 0.97 -12.49 8.99
CA LEU A 25 0.96 -11.48 7.93
C LEU A 25 -0.26 -10.56 8.01
N THR A 26 -1.44 -11.14 8.21
CA THR A 26 -2.68 -10.36 8.35
C THR A 26 -2.71 -9.56 9.66
N TRP A 27 -2.16 -10.10 10.76
CA TRP A 27 -1.96 -9.32 11.98
C TRP A 27 -1.01 -8.14 11.77
N ASN A 28 0.08 -8.33 11.02
CA ASN A 28 1.02 -7.26 10.71
C ASN A 28 0.42 -6.20 9.77
N GLY A 29 -0.44 -6.59 8.82
CA GLY A 29 -1.13 -5.69 7.89
C GLY A 29 -0.24 -5.10 6.78
N GLY A 30 1.07 -5.34 6.81
CA GLY A 30 2.02 -4.86 5.82
C GLY A 30 1.93 -3.35 5.60
N GLY A 31 1.66 -2.94 4.36
CA GLY A 31 1.51 -1.54 3.97
C GLY A 31 0.42 -0.79 4.76
N LEU A 32 -0.64 -1.47 5.23
CA LEU A 32 -1.73 -0.81 5.97
C LEU A 32 -1.24 -0.09 7.23
N ASN A 33 -0.21 -0.62 7.87
CA ASN A 33 0.33 -0.10 9.13
C ASN A 33 1.67 0.65 8.94
N SER A 34 2.04 0.96 7.70
CA SER A 34 3.33 1.57 7.35
C SER A 34 3.21 3.10 7.21
N SER A 35 3.50 3.65 6.03
CA SER A 35 3.51 5.10 5.75
C SER A 35 2.23 5.79 6.17
N GLY A 36 2.35 6.92 6.88
CA GLY A 36 1.22 7.74 7.34
C GLY A 36 0.42 7.16 8.51
N VAL A 37 0.81 5.97 8.99
CA VAL A 37 0.12 5.22 10.05
C VAL A 37 1.08 4.89 11.18
N GLY A 38 1.95 3.89 10.99
CA GLY A 38 2.94 3.47 11.98
C GLY A 38 4.34 4.07 11.76
N ILE A 39 4.59 4.63 10.57
CA ILE A 39 5.87 5.23 10.18
C ILE A 39 5.60 6.64 9.66
N GLY A 40 6.43 7.59 10.08
CA GLY A 40 6.59 8.93 9.52
C GLY A 40 8.07 9.32 9.54
N CYS A 41 8.45 10.34 8.78
CA CYS A 41 9.83 10.83 8.72
C CYS A 41 9.86 12.33 8.99
N ILE A 42 10.87 12.79 9.71
CA ILE A 42 11.24 14.21 9.79
C ILE A 42 12.64 14.31 9.19
N ASP A 43 12.78 15.05 8.09
CA ASP A 43 14.05 15.18 7.40
C ASP A 43 15.03 16.11 8.14
N PHE A 44 16.23 16.28 7.60
CA PHE A 44 17.26 17.13 8.18
C PHE A 44 16.94 18.64 8.13
N ASN A 45 15.92 19.06 7.38
CA ASN A 45 15.42 20.43 7.32
C ASN A 45 14.21 20.66 8.23
N GLY A 46 13.71 19.63 8.92
CA GLY A 46 12.50 19.71 9.73
C GLY A 46 11.20 19.44 8.97
N LYS A 47 11.27 19.06 7.68
CA LYS A 47 10.08 18.68 6.90
C LYS A 47 9.57 17.32 7.34
N VAL A 48 8.26 17.22 7.49
CA VAL A 48 7.57 15.99 7.87
C VAL A 48 7.06 15.29 6.62
N HIS A 49 7.35 14.00 6.48
CA HIS A 49 6.93 13.17 5.35
C HIS A 49 6.17 11.92 5.80
N PRO A 50 5.32 11.33 4.93
CA PRO A 50 4.58 10.11 5.25
C PRO A 50 5.45 8.91 5.60
N ASP A 51 6.65 8.82 5.02
CA ASP A 51 7.69 7.85 5.34
C ASP A 51 9.07 8.38 4.87
N GLN A 52 10.12 7.58 5.10
CA GLN A 52 11.50 7.95 4.76
C GLN A 52 11.83 7.98 3.25
N PHE A 53 10.93 7.47 2.39
CA PHE A 53 11.12 7.38 0.95
C PHE A 53 10.31 8.45 0.19
N TRP A 54 9.31 9.07 0.84
CA TRP A 54 8.38 10.02 0.24
C TRP A 54 8.83 11.48 0.39
N GLY A 55 10.12 11.74 0.17
CA GLY A 55 10.75 13.05 0.44
C GLY A 55 10.32 14.19 -0.50
N HIS A 56 9.53 13.91 -1.55
CA HIS A 56 8.98 14.95 -2.43
C HIS A 56 7.62 15.49 -1.97
N TYR A 57 7.02 14.90 -0.93
CA TYR A 57 5.74 15.34 -0.37
C TYR A 57 5.93 15.79 1.08
N ASP A 58 5.71 17.08 1.34
CA ASP A 58 5.80 17.67 2.66
C ASP A 58 4.41 17.74 3.31
N LEU A 59 4.26 17.11 4.48
CA LEU A 59 3.08 17.23 5.34
C LEU A 59 3.09 18.54 6.15
N GLY A 60 4.28 19.11 6.34
CA GLY A 60 4.49 20.32 7.11
C GLY A 60 5.94 20.45 7.59
N ASP A 61 6.18 21.47 8.42
CA ASP A 61 7.50 21.78 8.98
C ASP A 61 7.41 21.95 10.49
N ILE A 62 8.27 21.24 11.23
CA ILE A 62 8.30 21.31 12.70
C ILE A 62 8.76 22.67 13.26
N HIS A 63 9.39 23.49 12.43
CA HIS A 63 9.75 24.86 12.78
C HIS A 63 8.55 25.81 12.73
N GLU A 64 7.46 25.42 12.02
CA GLU A 64 6.25 26.22 11.87
C GLU A 64 5.13 25.79 12.83
N ARG A 65 4.92 24.47 12.99
CA ARG A 65 3.90 23.91 13.91
C ARG A 65 4.36 22.59 14.54
N PRO A 66 3.86 22.22 15.74
CA PRO A 66 4.25 20.97 16.39
C PRO A 66 3.98 19.74 15.51
N PHE A 67 4.88 18.75 15.56
CA PHE A 67 4.71 17.48 14.84
C PHE A 67 3.35 16.83 15.11
N SER A 68 2.85 16.89 16.36
CA SER A 68 1.54 16.32 16.72
C SER A 68 0.38 16.92 15.92
N GLU A 69 0.45 18.20 15.59
CA GLU A 69 -0.57 18.89 14.79
C GLU A 69 -0.42 18.55 13.31
N ILE A 70 0.81 18.50 12.78
CA ILE A 70 1.09 18.07 11.41
C ILE A 70 0.60 16.63 11.19
N TRP A 71 0.98 15.73 12.09
CA TRP A 71 0.70 14.32 11.97
C TRP A 71 -0.78 14.00 12.19
N SER A 72 -1.47 14.74 13.06
CA SER A 72 -2.87 14.47 13.38
C SER A 72 -3.85 15.32 12.57
N ASP A 73 -3.36 16.08 11.59
CA ASP A 73 -4.16 16.95 10.73
C ASP A 73 -5.23 16.12 9.97
N PRO A 74 -6.53 16.32 10.24
CA PRO A 74 -7.59 15.56 9.57
C PRO A 74 -7.83 16.01 8.12
N ASP A 75 -7.36 17.21 7.77
CA ASP A 75 -7.56 17.81 6.46
C ASP A 75 -6.41 17.48 5.49
N GLU A 76 -5.33 16.86 5.98
CA GLU A 76 -4.20 16.43 5.17
C GLU A 76 -4.57 15.21 4.28
N PRO A 77 -4.74 15.41 2.95
CA PRO A 77 -5.31 14.40 2.06
C PRO A 77 -4.49 13.10 1.99
N ILE A 78 -3.16 13.18 2.04
CA ILE A 78 -2.32 11.99 1.97
C ILE A 78 -2.45 11.17 3.25
N LEU A 79 -2.37 11.79 4.44
CA LEU A 79 -2.54 11.06 5.70
C LEU A 79 -3.94 10.46 5.83
N LYS A 80 -4.97 11.20 5.42
CA LYS A 80 -6.35 10.70 5.40
C LYS A 80 -6.51 9.45 4.56
N GLY A 81 -5.94 9.43 3.35
CA GLY A 81 -6.00 8.25 2.48
C GLY A 81 -5.09 7.11 2.97
N LEU A 82 -3.91 7.41 3.51
CA LEU A 82 -2.98 6.40 4.03
C LEU A 82 -3.52 5.68 5.27
N ARG A 83 -4.37 6.33 6.06
CA ARG A 83 -5.06 5.72 7.21
C ARG A 83 -6.29 4.92 6.82
N ASN A 84 -6.83 5.16 5.62
CA ASN A 84 -8.03 4.50 5.10
C ASN A 84 -7.75 3.81 3.76
N ARG A 85 -6.55 3.24 3.55
CA ARG A 85 -6.08 2.79 2.23
C ARG A 85 -7.10 1.96 1.46
N ARG A 86 -7.82 1.07 2.14
CA ARG A 86 -8.79 0.15 1.54
C ARG A 86 -9.87 0.86 0.71
N ASP A 87 -10.26 2.06 1.13
CA ASP A 87 -11.29 2.85 0.47
C ASP A 87 -10.75 3.69 -0.69
N TYR A 88 -9.43 3.85 -0.77
CA TYR A 88 -8.77 4.72 -1.74
C TYR A 88 -8.02 3.96 -2.84
N VAL A 89 -7.44 2.79 -2.52
CA VAL A 89 -6.65 2.02 -3.50
C VAL A 89 -7.49 1.62 -4.71
N LYS A 90 -6.86 1.67 -5.88
CA LYS A 90 -7.48 1.45 -7.19
C LYS A 90 -6.87 0.23 -7.87
N GLY A 91 -7.49 -0.16 -8.98
CA GLY A 91 -6.98 -1.19 -9.88
C GLY A 91 -6.88 -2.57 -9.21
N ARG A 92 -5.92 -3.38 -9.65
CA ARG A 92 -5.78 -4.77 -9.18
C ARG A 92 -5.66 -4.92 -7.67
N CYS A 93 -5.16 -3.90 -6.96
CA CYS A 93 -5.06 -3.93 -5.50
C CYS A 93 -6.42 -3.86 -4.80
N HIS A 94 -7.41 -3.18 -5.37
CA HIS A 94 -8.77 -3.07 -4.80
C HIS A 94 -9.48 -4.43 -4.74
N LEU A 95 -9.21 -5.30 -5.72
CA LEU A 95 -9.82 -6.63 -5.86
C LEU A 95 -8.91 -7.78 -5.40
N CYS A 96 -7.74 -7.46 -4.86
CA CYS A 96 -6.73 -8.45 -4.48
C CYS A 96 -7.12 -9.21 -3.21
N LYS A 97 -7.19 -10.54 -3.29
CA LYS A 97 -7.53 -11.39 -2.14
C LYS A 97 -6.49 -11.37 -1.00
N PHE A 98 -5.28 -10.86 -1.27
CA PHE A 98 -4.19 -10.74 -0.29
C PHE A 98 -4.02 -9.33 0.27
N PHE A 99 -4.97 -8.43 0.01
CA PHE A 99 -4.86 -7.05 0.41
C PHE A 99 -4.63 -6.89 1.92
N ASP A 100 -5.34 -7.63 2.75
CA ASP A 100 -5.25 -7.50 4.21
C ASP A 100 -3.89 -7.99 4.78
N ALA A 101 -3.10 -8.74 4.01
CA ALA A 101 -1.73 -9.14 4.35
C ALA A 101 -0.64 -8.23 3.76
N CYS A 102 -0.97 -7.41 2.75
CA CYS A 102 0.00 -6.63 1.97
C CYS A 102 -0.20 -5.11 2.08
N GLY A 103 -1.46 -4.65 2.09
CA GLY A 103 -1.83 -3.24 2.20
C GLY A 103 -1.51 -2.36 1.01
N GLY A 104 -1.43 -2.96 -0.18
CA GLY A 104 -1.00 -2.26 -1.40
C GLY A 104 0.49 -1.92 -1.42
N ALA A 105 1.32 -2.48 -0.54
CA ALA A 105 2.77 -2.21 -0.55
C ALA A 105 3.13 -0.70 -0.55
N LEU A 106 4.10 -0.26 -1.36
CA LEU A 106 4.69 1.08 -1.26
C LEU A 106 3.90 2.09 -2.10
N ARG A 107 3.18 3.00 -1.42
CA ARG A 107 2.35 4.01 -2.08
C ARG A 107 3.18 5.10 -2.77
N VAL A 108 4.33 5.47 -2.20
CA VAL A 108 5.30 6.38 -2.84
C VAL A 108 5.76 5.86 -4.21
N ARG A 109 5.86 4.53 -4.39
CA ARG A 109 6.25 3.96 -5.69
C ARG A 109 5.13 4.08 -6.72
N ALA A 110 3.89 3.85 -6.29
CA ALA A 110 2.72 4.10 -7.13
C ALA A 110 2.60 5.58 -7.52
N ASP A 111 2.82 6.49 -6.56
CA ASP A 111 2.83 7.93 -6.77
C ASP A 111 3.87 8.34 -7.82
N LEU A 112 5.15 7.97 -7.64
CA LEU A 112 6.21 8.36 -8.57
C LEU A 112 6.06 7.76 -9.97
N HIS A 113 5.45 6.57 -10.10
CA HIS A 113 5.32 5.88 -11.39
C HIS A 113 4.05 6.28 -12.15
N PHE A 114 2.91 6.33 -11.46
CA PHE A 114 1.60 6.59 -12.07
C PHE A 114 1.10 8.03 -11.85
N ASN A 115 1.83 8.84 -11.06
CA ASN A 115 1.35 10.12 -10.55
C ASN A 115 0.01 9.97 -9.80
N ASP A 116 -0.16 8.83 -9.11
CA ASP A 116 -1.34 8.46 -8.33
C ASP A 116 -0.92 7.54 -7.16
N PRO A 117 -0.90 8.03 -5.91
CA PRO A 117 -0.51 7.22 -4.74
C PRO A 117 -1.46 6.05 -4.46
N TRP A 118 -2.65 6.07 -5.06
CA TRP A 118 -3.66 5.05 -4.89
C TRP A 118 -3.63 3.97 -5.97
N ALA A 119 -2.82 4.16 -7.02
CA ALA A 119 -2.59 3.15 -8.03
C ALA A 119 -1.94 1.87 -7.45
N PRO A 120 -1.96 0.74 -8.20
CA PRO A 120 -1.19 -0.44 -7.83
C PRO A 120 0.29 -0.13 -7.64
N ASP A 121 0.96 -0.84 -6.73
CA ASP A 121 2.42 -0.73 -6.61
C ASP A 121 3.07 -1.38 -7.85
N PRO A 122 3.82 -0.63 -8.68
CA PRO A 122 4.35 -1.12 -9.95
C PRO A 122 5.37 -2.26 -9.78
N ALA A 123 5.91 -2.48 -8.58
CA ALA A 123 6.81 -3.62 -8.31
C ALA A 123 6.08 -4.86 -7.77
N CYS A 124 4.74 -4.89 -7.79
CA CYS A 124 3.97 -6.06 -7.41
C CYS A 124 4.12 -7.16 -8.48
N TYR A 125 4.94 -8.16 -8.18
CA TYR A 125 5.25 -9.28 -9.06
C TYR A 125 4.28 -10.46 -8.95
N LEU A 126 3.23 -10.36 -8.13
CA LEU A 126 2.17 -11.38 -8.13
C LEU A 126 1.35 -11.27 -9.42
N THR A 127 1.02 -12.39 -10.02
CA THR A 127 0.18 -12.48 -11.21
C THR A 127 -1.28 -12.21 -10.89
N ASP A 128 -2.08 -11.87 -11.92
CA ASP A 128 -3.53 -11.66 -11.76
C ASP A 128 -4.23 -12.93 -11.27
N GLU A 129 -3.81 -14.09 -11.76
CA GLU A 129 -4.28 -15.39 -11.27
C GLU A 129 -3.99 -15.58 -9.77
N GLU A 130 -2.75 -15.32 -9.35
CA GLU A 130 -2.35 -15.48 -7.95
C GLU A 130 -3.19 -14.58 -7.03
N ILE A 131 -3.47 -13.33 -7.41
CA ILE A 131 -4.27 -12.41 -6.59
C ILE A 131 -5.79 -12.63 -6.69
N GLY A 132 -6.24 -13.53 -7.58
CA GLY A 132 -7.65 -13.84 -7.80
C GLY A 132 -8.40 -12.82 -8.67
N LEU A 133 -7.69 -12.20 -9.61
CA LEU A 133 -8.24 -11.27 -10.60
C LEU A 133 -8.58 -12.02 -11.89
N ASP A 134 -9.78 -12.60 -11.93
CA ASP A 134 -10.37 -13.27 -13.09
C ASP A 134 -10.77 -12.29 -14.21
N GLU A 135 -11.15 -12.83 -15.38
CA GLU A 135 -11.50 -12.03 -16.57
C GLU A 135 -12.67 -11.06 -16.31
N ASP A 136 -13.65 -11.46 -15.50
CA ASP A 136 -14.81 -10.62 -15.14
C ASP A 136 -14.37 -9.39 -14.33
N LYS A 137 -13.51 -9.59 -13.33
CA LYS A 137 -12.93 -8.50 -12.53
C LYS A 137 -12.02 -7.59 -13.35
N GLN A 138 -11.26 -8.15 -14.29
CA GLN A 138 -10.45 -7.34 -15.21
C GLN A 138 -11.34 -6.45 -16.08
N ALA A 139 -12.43 -7.01 -16.61
CA ALA A 139 -13.40 -6.25 -17.41
C ALA A 139 -14.07 -5.13 -16.59
N GLU A 140 -14.37 -5.37 -15.31
CA GLU A 140 -14.88 -4.34 -14.39
C GLU A 140 -13.87 -3.20 -14.20
N LEU A 141 -12.60 -3.51 -13.94
CA LEU A 141 -11.55 -2.49 -13.81
C LEU A 141 -11.37 -1.64 -15.07
N VAL A 142 -11.45 -2.26 -16.25
CA VAL A 142 -11.39 -1.54 -17.54
C VAL A 142 -12.59 -0.61 -17.69
N LYS A 143 -13.79 -1.10 -17.39
CA LYS A 143 -15.03 -0.33 -17.47
C LYS A 143 -15.01 0.89 -16.55
N ASP A 144 -14.47 0.73 -15.34
CA ASP A 144 -14.40 1.79 -14.33
C ASP A 144 -13.17 2.70 -14.49
N GLN A 145 -12.41 2.55 -15.58
CA GLN A 145 -11.18 3.30 -15.84
C GLN A 145 -10.12 3.15 -14.74
N GLN A 146 -10.11 2.01 -14.07
CA GLN A 146 -9.16 1.62 -13.04
C GLN A 146 -8.19 0.53 -13.52
N TRP A 147 -8.09 0.32 -14.83
CA TRP A 147 -7.06 -0.54 -15.38
C TRP A 147 -5.72 0.20 -15.43
N TYR A 148 -4.70 -0.38 -14.78
CA TYR A 148 -3.33 0.13 -14.79
C TYR A 148 -2.45 -0.84 -15.56
N GLN A 149 -1.73 -0.35 -16.55
CA GLN A 149 -0.70 -1.14 -17.22
C GLN A 149 0.48 -1.32 -16.27
N MET A 150 0.64 -2.54 -15.75
CA MET A 150 1.77 -2.88 -14.90
C MET A 150 3.07 -2.98 -15.73
N PRO A 151 4.22 -2.54 -15.18
CA PRO A 151 5.52 -2.78 -15.82
C PRO A 151 5.83 -4.27 -15.97
N GLU A 152 6.65 -4.60 -16.98
CA GLU A 152 7.26 -5.92 -17.14
C GLU A 152 8.38 -6.18 -16.11
#